data_AF-I1X4S5-F1
#
_entry.id   AF-I1X4S5-F1
#
_cell.length_a   1.000
_cell.length_b   1.000
_cell.length_c   1.000
_cell.angle_alpha   90.00
_cell.angle_beta   90.00
_cell.angle_gamma   90.00
#
_symmetry.space_group_name_H-M   'P 1'
#
loop_
_entity.id
_entity.type
_entity.pdbx_description
1 polymer ?
#
loop_
_entity_poly.entity_id
_entity_poly.type
_entity_poly.pdbx_seq_one_letter_code
_entity_poly.pdbx_strand_id
1 'polypeptide(L)'
;MWVLTGLFALLFYAATAVMVMGVVARMIRYARIPAPLVIPTTPAPTTRAGVVGRLFREVVLFQSLFRGNKWTWLFGWVFHFAMLVVLLRHLRYFTEPVWGWVEAIQWVGVYAGFAMLIGLAGLLARRWLVDRVRYISAPSDYLMLVLLLAIAATGLLMKYVWHTDIVALKAFVLGLMAFDWQPLPADPLLLLHLLLVIALMLVFPFSKLLHAPGVFFSPTRNMVDNPREKRHVAAWARNVGQATGSSE
;
A
#
# COMPACT_ATOMS: atom_id res chain seq x y z
N MET A 1 -27.00 -15.41 12.64
CA MET A 1 -26.10 -14.29 12.98
C MET A 1 -24.72 -14.77 13.40
N TRP A 2 -24.59 -15.65 14.40
CA TRP A 2 -23.29 -16.16 14.87
C TRP A 2 -22.45 -16.90 13.82
N VAL A 3 -23.08 -17.67 12.91
CA VAL A 3 -22.36 -18.32 11.79
C VAL A 3 -21.69 -17.29 10.87
N LEU A 4 -22.41 -16.20 10.54
CA LEU A 4 -21.90 -15.11 9.71
C LEU A 4 -20.73 -14.41 10.41
N THR A 5 -20.90 -14.06 11.70
CA THR A 5 -19.85 -13.47 12.52
C THR A 5 -18.60 -14.34 12.54
N GLY A 6 -18.75 -15.63 12.87
CA GLY A 6 -17.64 -16.58 12.95
C GLY A 6 -16.93 -16.75 11.60
N LEU A 7 -17.69 -16.84 10.50
CA LEU A 7 -17.12 -16.90 9.16
C LEU A 7 -16.25 -15.67 8.85
N PHE A 8 -16.79 -14.45 9.03
CA PHE A 8 -16.05 -13.22 8.75
C PHE A 8 -14.86 -13.03 9.69
N ALA A 9 -14.99 -13.39 10.98
CA ALA A 9 -13.89 -13.35 11.93
C ALA A 9 -12.72 -14.24 11.49
N LEU A 10 -13.01 -15.50 11.14
CA LEU A 10 -12.00 -16.45 10.65
C LEU A 10 -11.37 -15.96 9.34
N LEU A 11 -12.17 -15.44 8.40
CA LEU A 11 -11.65 -14.90 7.14
C LEU A 11 -10.74 -13.70 7.38
N PHE A 12 -11.08 -12.78 8.29
CA PHE A 12 -10.22 -11.66 8.63
C PHE A 12 -8.92 -12.10 9.29
N TYR A 13 -8.95 -13.09 10.20
CA TYR A 13 -7.73 -13.64 10.78
C TYR A 13 -6.84 -14.30 9.73
N ALA A 14 -7.41 -15.15 8.87
CA ALA A 14 -6.67 -15.79 7.79
C ALA A 14 -6.08 -14.76 6.82
N ALA A 15 -6.87 -13.78 6.38
CA ALA A 15 -6.44 -12.73 5.48
C ALA A 15 -5.35 -11.84 6.09
N THR A 16 -5.47 -11.50 7.37
CA THR A 16 -4.44 -10.76 8.11
C THR A 16 -3.14 -11.55 8.16
N ALA A 17 -3.21 -12.84 8.49
CA ALA A 17 -2.04 -13.71 8.55
C ALA A 17 -1.35 -13.80 7.18
N VAL A 18 -2.11 -14.06 6.10
CA VAL A 18 -1.58 -14.09 4.73
C VAL A 18 -0.93 -12.77 4.33
N MET A 19 -1.61 -11.65 4.58
CA MET A 19 -1.11 -10.33 4.23
C MET A 19 0.19 -10.01 4.98
N VAL A 20 0.20 -10.15 6.30
CA VAL A 20 1.36 -9.80 7.15
C VAL A 20 2.53 -10.73 6.86
N MET A 21 2.34 -12.05 6.91
CA MET A 21 3.41 -13.01 6.66
C MET A 21 3.94 -12.88 5.23
N GLY A 22 3.05 -12.72 4.24
CA GLY A 22 3.42 -12.58 2.83
C GLY A 22 4.24 -11.31 2.58
N VAL A 23 3.82 -10.16 3.13
CA VAL A 23 4.56 -8.90 3.02
C VAL A 23 5.92 -8.99 3.72
N VAL A 24 5.97 -9.51 4.95
CA VAL A 24 7.23 -9.68 5.70
C VAL A 24 8.18 -10.60 4.96
N ALA A 25 7.72 -11.76 4.48
CA ALA A 25 8.52 -12.69 3.68
C ALA A 25 9.08 -12.02 2.42
N ARG A 26 8.28 -11.17 1.77
CA ARG A 26 8.72 -10.40 0.58
C ARG A 26 9.77 -9.35 0.94
N MET A 27 9.59 -8.62 2.03
CA MET A 27 10.56 -7.64 2.53
C MET A 27 11.89 -8.30 2.89
N ILE A 28 11.86 -9.44 3.60
CA ILE A 28 13.05 -10.23 3.92
C ILE A 28 13.76 -10.67 2.63
N ARG A 29 13.01 -11.14 1.63
CA ARG A 29 13.58 -11.49 0.32
C ARG A 29 14.26 -10.27 -0.32
N TYR A 30 13.60 -9.12 -0.37
CA TYR A 30 14.16 -7.90 -0.94
C TYR A 30 15.43 -7.45 -0.21
N ALA A 31 15.46 -7.52 1.11
CA ALA A 31 16.63 -7.18 1.93
C ALA A 31 17.82 -8.13 1.69
N ARG A 32 17.55 -9.40 1.36
CA ARG A 32 18.58 -10.43 1.15
C ARG A 32 19.11 -10.47 -0.29
N ILE A 33 18.43 -9.87 -1.26
CA ILE A 33 18.91 -9.84 -2.65
C ILE A 33 20.20 -9.00 -2.71
N PRO A 34 21.33 -9.57 -3.15
CA PRO A 34 22.58 -8.81 -3.24
C PRO A 34 22.46 -7.76 -4.35
N ALA A 35 22.94 -6.55 -4.06
CA ALA A 35 23.10 -5.48 -5.03
C ALA A 35 24.60 -5.37 -5.40
N PRO A 36 25.07 -6.04 -6.47
CA PRO A 36 26.49 -6.12 -6.78
C PRO A 36 27.09 -4.80 -7.28
N LEU A 37 26.26 -3.92 -7.83
CA LEU A 37 26.67 -2.66 -8.43
C LEU A 37 25.94 -1.49 -7.78
N VAL A 38 26.63 -0.36 -7.69
CA VAL A 38 26.02 0.94 -7.39
C VAL A 38 25.43 1.45 -8.70
N ILE A 39 24.10 1.58 -8.77
CA ILE A 39 23.38 1.99 -9.98
C ILE A 39 22.50 3.23 -9.71
N PRO A 40 23.11 4.37 -9.31
CA PRO A 40 22.35 5.55 -8.96
C PRO A 40 21.78 6.21 -10.23
N THR A 41 20.55 6.72 -10.16
CA THR A 41 19.91 7.41 -11.28
C THR A 41 20.26 8.90 -11.26
N THR A 42 21.11 9.32 -12.19
CA THR A 42 21.60 10.71 -12.28
C THR A 42 20.48 11.71 -12.57
N PRO A 43 20.55 12.95 -12.04
CA PRO A 43 21.54 13.42 -11.06
C PRO A 43 21.27 12.79 -9.70
N ALA A 44 22.20 12.06 -9.10
CA ALA A 44 21.99 11.34 -7.85
C ALA A 44 22.70 12.00 -6.65
N PRO A 45 22.18 11.82 -5.42
CA PRO A 45 22.71 12.53 -4.27
C PRO A 45 24.00 11.85 -3.83
N THR A 46 25.03 12.65 -3.57
CA THR A 46 26.36 12.20 -3.11
C THR A 46 26.41 11.95 -1.60
N THR A 47 25.33 12.25 -0.86
CA THR A 47 25.24 12.07 0.60
C THR A 47 24.05 11.19 0.98
N ARG A 48 24.16 10.51 2.13
CA ARG A 48 23.04 9.71 2.70
C ARG A 48 21.81 10.57 2.97
N ALA A 49 22.00 11.79 3.51
CA ALA A 49 20.91 12.74 3.73
C ALA A 49 20.21 13.10 2.41
N GLY A 50 20.97 13.30 1.32
CA GLY A 50 20.42 13.53 -0.01
C GLY A 50 19.61 12.36 -0.54
N VAL A 51 20.02 11.11 -0.28
CA VAL A 51 19.26 9.90 -0.65
C VAL A 51 17.94 9.84 0.11
N VAL A 52 17.94 10.10 1.41
CA VAL A 52 16.71 10.17 2.22
C VAL A 52 15.78 11.26 1.68
N GLY A 53 16.31 12.45 1.36
CA GLY A 53 15.54 13.53 0.77
C GLY A 53 14.94 13.18 -0.60
N ARG A 54 15.68 12.45 -1.45
CA ARG A 54 15.15 11.89 -2.70
C ARG A 54 14.02 10.92 -2.44
N LEU A 55 14.23 9.93 -1.57
CA LEU A 55 13.22 8.91 -1.27
C LEU A 55 11.94 9.55 -0.72
N PHE A 56 12.07 10.54 0.16
CA PHE A 56 10.93 11.31 0.66
C PHE A 56 10.15 11.96 -0.49
N ARG A 57 10.82 12.66 -1.41
CA ARG A 57 10.15 13.30 -2.56
C ARG A 57 9.54 12.28 -3.53
N GLU A 58 10.17 11.11 -3.69
CA GLU A 58 9.62 10.04 -4.53
C GLU A 58 8.45 9.30 -3.89
N VAL A 59 8.36 9.24 -2.56
CA VAL A 59 7.26 8.57 -1.85
C VAL A 59 6.09 9.53 -1.61
N VAL A 60 6.36 10.78 -1.23
CA VAL A 60 5.32 11.75 -0.86
C VAL A 60 4.83 12.55 -2.06
N LEU A 61 5.74 12.94 -2.96
CA LEU A 61 5.41 13.85 -4.07
C LEU A 61 5.45 13.17 -5.44
N PHE A 62 5.86 11.90 -5.52
CA PHE A 62 6.05 11.18 -6.78
C PHE A 62 6.87 11.98 -7.81
N GLN A 63 7.98 12.59 -7.35
CA GLN A 63 8.74 13.59 -8.12
C GLN A 63 9.17 13.10 -9.52
N SER A 64 9.59 11.85 -9.68
CA SER A 64 9.94 11.28 -10.99
C SER A 64 8.71 11.22 -11.91
N LEU A 65 7.56 10.79 -11.38
CA LEU A 65 6.32 10.70 -12.15
C LEU A 65 5.80 12.09 -12.55
N PHE A 66 5.95 13.10 -11.68
CA PHE A 66 5.59 14.48 -12.01
C PHE A 66 6.35 14.99 -13.23
N ARG A 67 7.66 14.68 -13.30
CA ARG A 67 8.52 15.05 -14.44
C ARG A 67 8.20 14.26 -15.71
N GLY A 68 7.85 12.97 -15.57
CA GLY A 68 7.61 12.10 -16.72
C GLY A 68 6.21 12.20 -17.33
N ASN A 69 5.17 12.31 -16.51
CA ASN A 69 3.79 12.36 -16.99
C ASN A 69 2.85 13.02 -15.96
N LYS A 70 2.54 14.30 -16.19
CA LYS A 70 1.72 15.13 -15.27
C LYS A 70 0.32 14.58 -15.02
N TRP A 71 -0.33 14.00 -16.02
CA TRP A 71 -1.68 13.42 -15.86
C TRP A 71 -1.66 12.15 -15.00
N THR A 72 -0.70 11.27 -15.25
CA THR A 72 -0.53 10.06 -14.43
C THR A 72 -0.15 10.42 -13.00
N TRP A 73 0.69 11.45 -12.85
CA TRP A 73 1.03 12.02 -11.55
C TRP A 73 -0.21 12.54 -10.82
N LEU A 74 -1.03 13.37 -11.47
CA LEU A 74 -2.21 13.97 -10.84
C LEU A 74 -3.16 12.90 -10.30
N PHE A 75 -3.60 11.97 -11.16
CA PHE A 75 -4.53 10.91 -10.73
C PHE A 75 -3.88 9.95 -9.73
N GLY A 76 -2.59 9.63 -9.93
CA GLY A 76 -1.82 8.80 -9.01
C GLY A 76 -1.69 9.42 -7.62
N TRP A 77 -1.32 10.69 -7.54
CA TRP A 77 -1.11 11.42 -6.29
C TRP A 77 -2.42 11.63 -5.54
N VAL A 78 -3.48 12.09 -6.25
CA VAL A 78 -4.82 12.23 -5.68
C VAL A 78 -5.31 10.90 -5.10
N PHE A 79 -5.17 9.81 -5.84
CA PHE A 79 -5.55 8.47 -5.37
C PHE A 79 -4.78 8.05 -4.10
N HIS A 80 -3.45 8.16 -4.08
CA HIS A 80 -2.66 7.68 -2.93
C HIS A 80 -2.86 8.56 -1.69
N PHE A 81 -2.90 9.88 -1.86
CA PHE A 81 -3.14 10.79 -0.73
C PHE A 81 -4.55 10.60 -0.16
N ALA A 82 -5.54 10.46 -1.04
CA ALA A 82 -6.91 10.14 -0.63
C ALA A 82 -6.99 8.78 0.08
N MET A 83 -6.34 7.74 -0.44
CA MET A 83 -6.25 6.44 0.23
C MET A 83 -5.64 6.57 1.62
N LEU A 84 -4.54 7.31 1.78
CA LEU A 84 -3.91 7.53 3.08
C LEU A 84 -4.91 8.15 4.07
N VAL A 85 -5.59 9.22 3.67
CA VAL A 85 -6.60 9.88 4.53
C VAL A 85 -7.76 8.94 4.84
N VAL A 86 -8.23 8.16 3.87
CA VAL A 86 -9.29 7.15 4.08
C VAL A 86 -8.82 6.10 5.08
N LEU A 87 -7.60 5.57 4.97
CA LEU A 87 -7.04 4.60 5.93
C LEU A 87 -6.91 5.19 7.34
N LEU A 88 -6.42 6.43 7.45
CA LEU A 88 -6.35 7.13 8.74
C LEU A 88 -7.74 7.34 9.36
N ARG A 89 -8.75 7.64 8.55
CA ARG A 89 -10.14 7.72 8.99
C ARG A 89 -10.65 6.37 9.53
N HIS A 90 -10.26 5.26 8.90
CA HIS A 90 -10.67 3.91 9.32
C HIS A 90 -10.15 3.53 10.71
N LEU A 91 -9.08 4.16 11.20
CA LEU A 91 -8.57 3.92 12.56
C LEU A 91 -9.63 4.14 13.66
N ARG A 92 -10.67 4.93 13.38
CA ARG A 92 -11.83 5.11 14.28
C ARG A 92 -12.43 3.78 14.74
N TYR A 93 -12.41 2.75 13.89
CA TYR A 93 -12.97 1.43 14.21
C TYR A 93 -12.04 0.54 15.05
N PHE A 94 -10.76 0.91 15.18
CA PHE A 94 -9.72 0.13 15.86
C PHE A 94 -9.33 0.70 17.24
N THR A 95 -9.91 1.83 17.65
CA THR A 95 -9.53 2.53 18.89
C THR A 95 -10.77 2.93 19.72
N GLU A 96 -10.74 2.65 21.02
CA GLU A 96 -11.74 3.09 22.02
C GLU A 96 -11.03 3.51 23.32
N PRO A 97 -11.07 4.80 23.74
CA PRO A 97 -11.70 5.94 23.05
C PRO A 97 -11.02 6.26 21.71
N VAL A 98 -11.75 6.92 20.81
CA VAL A 98 -11.19 7.37 19.52
C VAL A 98 -10.16 8.47 19.77
N TRP A 99 -8.99 8.36 19.16
CA TRP A 99 -7.97 9.40 19.31
C TRP A 99 -8.43 10.73 18.72
N GLY A 100 -8.21 11.84 19.43
CA GLY A 100 -8.75 13.15 19.03
C GLY A 100 -8.37 13.61 17.62
N TRP A 101 -7.17 13.27 17.13
CA TRP A 101 -6.75 13.57 15.76
C TRP A 101 -7.50 12.72 14.71
N VAL A 102 -7.88 11.49 15.05
CA VAL A 102 -8.71 10.62 14.19
C VAL A 102 -10.14 11.16 14.13
N GLU A 103 -10.64 11.75 15.21
CA GLU A 103 -11.93 12.46 15.20
C GLU A 103 -11.87 13.69 14.31
N ALA A 104 -10.82 14.50 14.46
CA ALA A 104 -10.61 15.72 13.67
C ALA A 104 -10.53 15.46 12.16
N ILE A 105 -10.01 14.32 11.71
CA ILE A 105 -9.90 13.99 10.27
C ILE A 105 -11.18 13.40 9.65
N GLN A 106 -12.20 13.05 10.45
CA GLN A 106 -13.40 12.37 9.94
C GLN A 106 -14.11 13.16 8.84
N TRP A 107 -14.20 14.49 8.96
CA TRP A 107 -14.86 15.34 7.96
C TRP A 107 -14.06 15.40 6.65
N VAL A 108 -12.73 15.51 6.71
CA VAL A 108 -11.84 15.47 5.53
C VAL A 108 -11.92 14.11 4.84
N GLY A 109 -11.98 13.03 5.63
CA GLY A 109 -11.96 11.67 5.13
C GLY A 109 -13.16 11.29 4.27
N VAL A 110 -14.26 12.03 4.35
CA VAL A 110 -15.42 11.85 3.46
C VAL A 110 -15.09 12.38 2.05
N TYR A 111 -14.54 13.58 1.93
CA TYR A 111 -14.08 14.15 0.66
C TYR A 111 -12.94 13.33 0.05
N ALA A 112 -12.08 12.76 0.89
CA ALA A 112 -11.05 11.83 0.46
C ALA A 112 -11.64 10.58 -0.22
N GLY A 113 -12.79 10.07 0.22
CA GLY A 113 -13.45 8.96 -0.47
C GLY A 113 -13.79 9.29 -1.93
N PHE A 114 -14.34 10.48 -2.20
CA PHE A 114 -14.63 10.93 -3.57
C PHE A 114 -13.35 11.17 -4.38
N ALA A 115 -12.34 11.80 -3.77
CA ALA A 115 -11.05 12.00 -4.42
C ALA A 115 -10.40 10.66 -4.80
N MET A 116 -10.52 9.63 -3.95
CA MET A 116 -10.03 8.28 -4.22
C MET A 116 -10.74 7.66 -5.43
N LEU A 117 -12.07 7.79 -5.54
CA LEU A 117 -12.82 7.34 -6.71
C LEU A 117 -12.37 8.05 -7.99
N ILE A 118 -12.25 9.39 -7.95
CA ILE A 118 -11.82 10.18 -9.12
C ILE A 118 -10.41 9.79 -9.56
N GLY A 119 -9.47 9.64 -8.61
CA GLY A 119 -8.11 9.21 -8.90
C GLY A 119 -8.06 7.81 -9.53
N LEU A 120 -8.79 6.84 -8.94
CA LEU A 120 -8.87 5.48 -9.48
C LEU A 120 -9.54 5.42 -10.85
N ALA A 121 -10.66 6.11 -11.04
CA ALA A 121 -11.36 6.18 -12.31
C ALA A 121 -10.49 6.82 -13.39
N GLY A 122 -9.75 7.90 -13.08
CA GLY A 122 -8.80 8.51 -14.00
C GLY A 122 -7.64 7.58 -14.38
N LEU A 123 -7.08 6.83 -13.43
CA LEU A 123 -6.04 5.84 -13.71
C LEU A 123 -6.57 4.66 -14.55
N LEU A 124 -7.79 4.20 -14.28
CA LEU A 124 -8.43 3.13 -15.05
C LEU A 124 -8.77 3.59 -16.47
N ALA A 125 -9.34 4.78 -16.61
CA ALA A 125 -9.64 5.41 -17.90
C ALA A 125 -8.37 5.58 -18.74
N ARG A 126 -7.28 6.08 -18.15
CA ARG A 126 -5.97 6.15 -18.82
C ARG A 126 -5.51 4.79 -19.33
N ARG A 127 -5.74 3.73 -18.56
CA ARG A 127 -5.33 2.37 -18.94
C ARG A 127 -6.12 1.83 -20.13
N TRP A 128 -7.38 2.22 -20.24
CA TRP A 128 -8.27 1.83 -21.35
C TRP A 128 -8.09 2.69 -22.60
N LEU A 129 -7.97 4.01 -22.42
CA LEU A 129 -8.05 5.00 -23.51
C LEU A 129 -6.70 5.30 -24.18
N VAL A 130 -5.56 5.06 -23.51
CA VAL A 130 -4.24 5.35 -24.06
C VAL A 130 -3.61 4.08 -24.62
N ASP A 131 -3.47 4.00 -25.95
CA ASP A 131 -3.00 2.79 -26.65
C ASP A 131 -1.69 2.24 -26.13
N ARG A 132 -0.68 3.10 -25.94
CA ARG A 132 0.63 2.69 -25.40
C ARG A 132 0.50 2.01 -24.03
N VAL A 133 -0.40 2.52 -23.19
CA VAL A 133 -0.62 1.98 -21.83
C VAL A 133 -1.41 0.69 -21.90
N ARG A 134 -2.47 0.66 -22.72
CA ARG A 134 -3.31 -0.51 -22.94
C ARG A 134 -2.48 -1.68 -23.46
N TYR A 135 -1.58 -1.43 -24.42
CA TYR A 135 -0.70 -2.43 -25.02
C TYR A 135 0.22 -3.13 -24.00
N ILE A 136 0.73 -2.39 -23.01
CA ILE A 136 1.64 -2.95 -21.99
C ILE A 136 0.93 -3.41 -20.71
N SER A 137 -0.40 -3.32 -20.65
CA SER A 137 -1.17 -3.63 -19.44
C SER A 137 -1.55 -5.11 -19.38
N ALA A 138 -1.32 -5.74 -18.24
CA ALA A 138 -1.79 -7.09 -17.96
C ALA A 138 -3.20 -7.05 -17.35
N PRO A 139 -3.99 -8.14 -17.43
CA PRO A 139 -5.33 -8.21 -16.81
C PRO A 139 -5.32 -7.88 -15.31
N SER A 140 -4.25 -8.27 -14.60
CA SER A 140 -4.08 -7.97 -13.17
C SER A 140 -3.98 -6.47 -12.86
N ASP A 141 -3.53 -5.64 -13.81
CA ASP A 141 -3.49 -4.18 -13.64
C ASP A 141 -4.89 -3.56 -13.59
N TYR A 142 -5.83 -4.09 -14.37
CA TYR A 142 -7.23 -3.66 -14.36
C TYR A 142 -7.92 -4.18 -13.11
N LEU A 143 -7.73 -5.46 -12.78
CA LEU A 143 -8.40 -6.10 -11.65
C LEU A 143 -8.09 -5.40 -10.32
N MET A 144 -6.84 -5.00 -10.08
CA MET A 144 -6.48 -4.28 -8.85
C MET A 144 -7.12 -2.89 -8.75
N LEU A 145 -7.20 -2.16 -9.87
CA LEU A 145 -7.86 -0.86 -9.90
C LEU A 145 -9.37 -0.99 -9.70
N VAL A 146 -10.00 -1.98 -10.33
CA VAL A 146 -11.44 -2.27 -10.17
C VAL A 146 -11.76 -2.70 -8.75
N LEU A 147 -10.92 -3.54 -8.13
CA LEU A 147 -11.09 -3.96 -6.75
C LEU A 147 -11.08 -2.77 -5.79
N LEU A 148 -10.07 -1.89 -5.91
CA LEU A 148 -9.97 -0.68 -5.09
C LEU A 148 -11.11 0.31 -5.36
N LEU A 149 -11.55 0.43 -6.62
CA LEU A 149 -12.68 1.27 -7.00
C LEU A 149 -13.98 0.76 -6.37
N ALA A 150 -14.20 -0.56 -6.39
CA ALA A 150 -15.34 -1.20 -5.76
C ALA A 150 -15.33 -1.01 -4.22
N ILE A 151 -14.17 -1.13 -3.58
CA ILE A 151 -14.01 -0.86 -2.14
C ILE A 151 -14.37 0.60 -1.81
N ALA A 152 -13.81 1.56 -2.56
CA ALA A 152 -14.10 2.97 -2.35
C ALA A 152 -15.59 3.32 -2.62
N ALA A 153 -16.18 2.74 -3.68
CA ALA A 153 -17.57 2.96 -4.06
C ALA A 153 -18.54 2.39 -3.00
N THR A 154 -18.34 1.15 -2.58
CA THR A 154 -19.15 0.53 -1.51
C THR A 154 -19.03 1.30 -0.19
N GLY A 155 -17.84 1.80 0.15
CA GLY A 155 -17.64 2.65 1.33
C GLY A 155 -18.42 3.97 1.30
N LEU A 156 -18.49 4.63 0.13
CA LEU A 156 -19.29 5.85 -0.05
C LEU A 156 -20.79 5.56 -0.10
N LEU A 157 -21.20 4.48 -0.76
CA LEU A 157 -22.60 4.05 -0.79
C LEU A 157 -23.12 3.78 0.63
N MET A 158 -22.29 3.20 1.52
CA MET A 158 -22.67 3.01 2.92
C MET A 158 -22.83 4.33 3.70
N LYS A 159 -22.12 5.38 3.28
CA LYS A 159 -22.18 6.70 3.93
C LYS A 159 -23.37 7.53 3.48
N TYR A 160 -23.82 7.36 2.24
CA TYR A 160 -24.78 8.28 1.59
C TYR A 160 -26.09 7.64 1.15
N VAL A 161 -26.12 6.32 0.94
CA VAL A 161 -27.26 5.62 0.33
C VAL A 161 -27.80 4.56 1.30
N TRP A 162 -26.98 3.57 1.65
CA TRP A 162 -27.37 2.44 2.50
C TRP A 162 -26.56 2.41 3.79
N HIS A 163 -27.05 3.15 4.77
CA HIS A 163 -26.43 3.30 6.09
C HIS A 163 -26.35 1.95 6.82
N THR A 164 -25.23 1.71 7.48
CA THR A 164 -24.96 0.51 8.28
C THR A 164 -24.82 0.89 9.76
N ASP A 165 -25.02 -0.06 10.66
CA ASP A 165 -24.75 0.13 12.09
C ASP A 165 -23.25 0.20 12.35
N ILE A 166 -22.73 1.43 12.36
CA ILE A 166 -21.30 1.70 12.61
C ILE A 166 -20.86 1.40 14.04
N VAL A 167 -21.79 1.36 15.01
CA VAL A 167 -21.47 1.08 16.42
C VAL A 167 -21.26 -0.42 16.57
N ALA A 168 -22.18 -1.23 16.04
CA ALA A 168 -22.03 -2.68 16.02
C ALA A 168 -20.82 -3.13 15.17
N LEU A 169 -20.56 -2.49 14.02
CA LEU A 169 -19.33 -2.73 13.26
C LEU A 169 -18.07 -2.44 14.09
N LYS A 170 -18.06 -1.32 14.83
CA LYS A 170 -16.92 -0.99 15.71
C LYS A 170 -16.73 -2.04 16.80
N ALA A 171 -17.82 -2.46 17.46
CA ALA A 171 -17.78 -3.52 18.46
C ALA A 171 -17.22 -4.84 17.88
N PHE A 172 -17.65 -5.22 16.67
CA PHE A 172 -17.08 -6.38 15.95
C PHE A 172 -15.57 -6.25 15.73
N VAL A 173 -15.10 -5.12 15.20
CA VAL A 173 -13.67 -4.91 14.92
C VAL A 173 -12.82 -4.92 16.21
N LEU A 174 -13.27 -4.26 17.27
CA LEU A 174 -12.60 -4.31 18.58
C LEU A 174 -12.61 -5.72 19.16
N GLY A 175 -13.73 -6.44 19.02
CA GLY A 175 -13.87 -7.84 19.41
C GLY A 175 -12.88 -8.76 18.69
N LEU A 176 -12.62 -8.54 17.40
CA LEU A 176 -11.58 -9.29 16.67
C LEU A 176 -10.19 -9.09 17.29
N MET A 177 -9.86 -7.88 17.75
CA MET A 177 -8.58 -7.56 18.38
C MET A 177 -8.46 -8.15 19.78
N ALA A 178 -9.56 -8.16 20.53
CA ALA A 178 -9.64 -8.69 21.89
C ALA A 178 -9.86 -10.22 21.95
N PHE A 179 -10.05 -10.88 20.80
CA PHE A 179 -10.46 -12.28 20.69
C PHE A 179 -11.81 -12.59 21.38
N ASP A 180 -12.68 -11.58 21.46
CA ASP A 180 -14.04 -11.67 22.00
C ASP A 180 -15.03 -11.27 20.90
N TRP A 181 -15.51 -12.25 20.13
CA TRP A 181 -16.27 -11.99 18.91
C TRP A 181 -17.65 -11.39 19.18
N GLN A 182 -17.83 -10.15 18.78
CA GLN A 182 -19.12 -9.46 18.83
C GLN A 182 -19.94 -9.71 17.55
N PRO A 183 -21.28 -9.60 17.57
CA PRO A 183 -22.09 -9.82 16.37
C PRO A 183 -21.78 -8.86 15.21
N LEU A 184 -21.58 -9.40 14.00
CA LEU A 184 -21.42 -8.59 12.79
C LEU A 184 -22.80 -8.15 12.25
N PRO A 185 -23.02 -6.86 11.94
CA PRO A 185 -24.23 -6.40 11.26
C PRO A 185 -24.39 -7.09 9.90
N ALA A 186 -25.59 -7.61 9.63
CA ALA A 186 -25.88 -8.38 8.43
C ALA A 186 -26.26 -7.52 7.22
N ASP A 187 -25.85 -6.24 7.20
CA ASP A 187 -26.16 -5.31 6.11
C ASP A 187 -25.47 -5.75 4.80
N PRO A 188 -26.20 -6.02 3.70
CA PRO A 188 -25.60 -6.62 2.51
C PRO A 188 -24.44 -5.82 1.91
N LEU A 189 -24.55 -4.48 1.91
CA LEU A 189 -23.49 -3.61 1.38
C LEU A 189 -22.23 -3.62 2.27
N LEU A 190 -22.40 -3.72 3.59
CA LEU A 190 -21.28 -3.88 4.53
C LEU A 190 -20.57 -5.21 4.28
N LEU A 191 -21.31 -6.31 4.18
CA LEU A 191 -20.74 -7.63 3.93
C LEU A 191 -19.95 -7.66 2.62
N LEU A 192 -20.49 -7.04 1.56
CA LEU A 192 -19.78 -6.89 0.29
C LEU A 192 -18.49 -6.07 0.47
N HIS A 193 -18.55 -4.93 1.16
CA HIS A 193 -17.37 -4.09 1.40
C HIS A 193 -16.27 -4.87 2.15
N LEU A 194 -16.64 -5.56 3.24
CA LEU A 194 -15.70 -6.37 4.02
C LEU A 194 -15.13 -7.53 3.21
N LEU A 195 -15.93 -8.20 2.37
CA LEU A 195 -15.46 -9.25 1.47
C LEU A 195 -14.43 -8.72 0.46
N LEU A 196 -14.66 -7.54 -0.12
CA LEU A 196 -13.72 -6.90 -1.04
C LEU A 196 -12.41 -6.53 -0.34
N VAL A 197 -12.47 -6.07 0.91
CA VAL A 197 -11.29 -5.79 1.74
C VAL A 197 -10.53 -7.08 2.07
N ILE A 198 -11.22 -8.16 2.43
CA ILE A 198 -10.60 -9.49 2.64
C ILE A 198 -9.90 -9.96 1.35
N ALA A 199 -10.55 -9.82 0.20
CA ALA A 199 -9.97 -10.16 -1.09
C ALA A 199 -8.71 -9.32 -1.39
N LEU A 200 -8.73 -8.01 -1.09
CA LEU A 200 -7.57 -7.14 -1.20
C LEU A 200 -6.42 -7.64 -0.31
N MET A 201 -6.69 -7.93 0.96
CA MET A 201 -5.69 -8.41 1.92
C MET A 201 -5.02 -9.71 1.46
N LEU A 202 -5.82 -10.67 0.98
CA LEU A 202 -5.33 -11.96 0.48
C LEU A 202 -4.44 -11.82 -0.77
N VAL A 203 -4.81 -10.93 -1.69
CA VAL A 203 -4.09 -10.74 -2.96
C VAL A 203 -2.89 -9.80 -2.81
N PHE A 204 -2.89 -8.90 -1.82
CA PHE A 204 -1.87 -7.87 -1.60
C PHE A 204 -0.43 -8.40 -1.70
N PRO A 205 0.00 -9.43 -0.94
CA PRO A 205 1.40 -9.89 -0.93
C PRO A 205 1.84 -10.58 -2.24
N PHE A 206 0.92 -10.88 -3.15
CA PHE A 206 1.20 -11.55 -4.43
C PHE A 206 1.04 -10.61 -5.62
N SER A 207 0.70 -9.36 -5.38
CA SER A 207 0.32 -8.39 -6.42
C SER A 207 1.34 -7.28 -6.62
N LYS A 208 1.06 -6.41 -7.59
CA LYS A 208 1.80 -5.17 -7.83
C LYS A 208 1.67 -4.16 -6.67
N LEU A 209 0.79 -4.39 -5.70
CA LEU A 209 0.63 -3.54 -4.50
C LEU A 209 1.84 -3.60 -3.55
N LEU A 210 2.69 -4.63 -3.69
CA LEU A 210 3.99 -4.73 -3.01
C LEU A 210 4.96 -3.58 -3.31
N HIS A 211 4.63 -2.68 -4.24
CA HIS A 211 5.38 -1.44 -4.44
C HIS A 211 5.43 -0.58 -3.17
N ALA A 212 4.43 -0.66 -2.28
CA ALA A 212 4.38 0.11 -1.04
C ALA A 212 5.62 -0.11 -0.15
N PRO A 213 5.98 -1.34 0.26
CA PRO A 213 7.27 -1.59 0.90
C PRO A 213 8.44 -1.66 -0.09
N GLY A 214 8.20 -2.09 -1.33
CA GLY A 214 9.24 -2.37 -2.32
C GLY A 214 10.06 -1.15 -2.74
N VAL A 215 9.50 0.06 -2.66
CA VAL A 215 10.19 1.31 -3.03
C VAL A 215 11.48 1.53 -2.23
N PHE A 216 11.50 1.13 -0.97
CA PHE A 216 12.64 1.33 -0.06
C PHE A 216 13.81 0.37 -0.35
N PHE A 217 13.55 -0.73 -1.06
CA PHE A 217 14.55 -1.73 -1.41
C PHE A 217 15.13 -1.55 -2.81
N SER A 218 14.73 -0.50 -3.56
CA SER A 218 15.23 -0.27 -4.92
C SER A 218 16.66 0.31 -4.92
N PRO A 219 17.67 -0.43 -5.45
CA PRO A 219 19.05 0.04 -5.51
C PRO A 219 19.20 1.38 -6.25
N THR A 220 18.39 1.57 -7.31
CA THR A 220 18.41 2.79 -8.12
C THR A 220 17.97 4.06 -7.40
N ARG A 221 17.35 3.92 -6.22
CA ARG A 221 16.78 5.03 -5.43
C ARG A 221 17.43 5.19 -4.07
N ASN A 222 17.91 4.10 -3.45
CA ASN A 222 18.43 4.09 -2.08
C ASN A 222 19.97 4.08 -1.98
N MET A 223 20.67 4.12 -3.11
CA MET A 223 22.13 4.20 -3.16
C MET A 223 22.64 5.63 -3.27
N VAL A 224 23.77 5.89 -2.61
CA VAL A 224 24.53 7.14 -2.72
C VAL A 224 25.35 7.12 -4.00
N ASP A 225 25.37 8.25 -4.71
CA ASP A 225 26.21 8.43 -5.89
C ASP A 225 27.62 8.82 -5.46
N ASN A 226 28.46 7.83 -5.23
CA ASN A 226 29.90 8.03 -5.13
C ASN A 226 30.53 7.58 -6.45
N PRO A 227 31.18 8.46 -7.22
CA PRO A 227 31.83 8.10 -8.48
C PRO A 227 33.11 7.27 -8.23
N ARG A 228 32.95 6.08 -7.65
CA ARG A 228 33.98 5.10 -7.29
C ARG A 228 35.02 5.57 -6.26
N GLU A 229 34.82 6.73 -5.64
CA GLU A 229 35.64 7.21 -4.51
C GLU A 229 35.68 6.22 -3.33
N LYS A 230 34.61 5.43 -3.16
CA LYS A 230 34.61 4.28 -2.25
C LYS A 230 34.25 3.03 -3.03
N ARG A 231 35.10 2.01 -2.94
CA ARG A 231 34.83 0.70 -3.54
C ARG A 231 33.59 0.09 -2.89
N HIS A 232 32.54 -0.09 -3.68
CA HIS A 232 31.40 -0.90 -3.29
C HIS A 232 31.80 -2.38 -3.35
N VAL A 233 31.77 -3.06 -2.22
CA VAL A 233 32.01 -4.50 -2.15
C VAL A 233 30.70 -5.16 -1.75
N ALA A 234 30.17 -5.98 -2.66
CA ALA A 234 28.96 -6.75 -2.40
C ALA A 234 29.18 -7.69 -1.20
N ALA A 235 28.12 -7.97 -0.44
CA ALA A 235 28.23 -8.77 0.79
C ALA A 235 28.92 -10.13 0.57
N TRP A 236 28.65 -10.80 -0.56
CA TRP A 236 29.27 -12.08 -0.92
C TRP A 236 30.77 -11.95 -1.26
N ALA A 237 31.21 -10.80 -1.78
CA ALA A 237 32.59 -10.57 -2.21
C ALA A 237 33.52 -10.17 -1.04
N ARG A 238 32.95 -9.77 0.12
CA ARG A 238 33.75 -9.44 1.31
C ARG A 238 34.55 -10.63 1.83
N ASN A 239 33.99 -11.83 1.74
CA ASN A 239 34.63 -13.04 2.25
C ASN A 239 35.69 -13.60 1.30
N VAL A 240 35.57 -13.33 -0.02
CA VAL A 240 36.54 -13.80 -1.03
C VAL A 240 37.88 -13.07 -0.87
N GLY A 241 37.87 -11.76 -0.60
CA GLY A 241 39.09 -10.98 -0.41
C GLY A 241 39.85 -11.27 0.90
N GLN A 242 39.17 -11.80 1.92
CA GLN A 242 39.80 -12.22 3.18
C GLN A 242 40.52 -13.56 3.04
N ALA A 243 39.97 -14.50 2.29
CA ALA A 243 40.56 -15.81 2.05
C ALA A 243 41.87 -15.76 1.24
N THR A 244 42.07 -14.71 0.43
CA THR A 244 43.30 -14.51 -0.37
C THR A 244 44.39 -13.70 0.33
N GLY A 245 44.11 -13.13 1.51
CA GLY A 245 45.04 -12.26 2.25
C GLY A 245 45.61 -12.88 3.53
N SER A 246 45.27 -14.13 3.84
CA SER A 246 45.75 -14.87 5.03
C SER A 246 46.80 -15.94 4.69
N SER A 247 47.44 -15.84 3.52
CA SER A 247 48.44 -16.77 3.02
C SER A 247 49.80 -16.11 2.75
N GLU A 248 50.13 -15.05 3.49
CA GLU A 248 51.48 -14.47 3.59
C GLU A 248 51.96 -14.50 5.05
#